data_AF-A0AA88HM61-F1
#
_entry.id   AF-A0AA88HM61-F1
#
_cell.length_a   1.000
_cell.length_b   1.000
_cell.length_c   1.000
_cell.angle_alpha   90.00
_cell.angle_beta   90.00
_cell.angle_gamma   90.00
#
_symmetry.space_group_name_H-M   'P 1'
#
loop_
_entity.id
_entity.type
_entity.pdbx_description
1 polymer ?
#
loop_
_entity_poly.entity_id
_entity_poly.type
_entity_poly.pdbx_seq_one_letter_code
_entity_poly.pdbx_strand_id
1 'polypeptide(L)'
;MFELYEIMRQKEDKKFAEALNRLRTGDHTEEDIQLFQTSEVVKAPLTVQHLFMSNTSVDKFNAVVHQNLTTEKKHYTAKDSVKGDVVQSVKQYLLEKAKHLPISETQGLPFDLRLAIKERVELTVNIEVIDHLANGSGGTVQALSDNIIWIPFNDKNAGKITRNNFKSRFPNEVLRDWTPVFRTVRMFRIMKKEGTEIERFQFPLRPSSAKTVHKAQGDTLEEVAIDLTGSRAFPHIHYVSLSRAKSLQGLKIVQLNETKISVSPDVQEEMKRLRQVTFLVTEYDKPMGSINTVVGDNEGSVVIGGHLPNLKGRGESLSLEYSHGTKKSSAFNVTFLKPLHNKSKASWNASVFQGLADFPSSGYKELNRGAILNFDSNSVPLVRHTVSWEGVWRNLRCINRSTAFAVREHSGHSLKSSLKHALVADTRDSNVFPTEGVLFRVIQEYAGFAGGNIGFLKHDAEFQLNIPLFADAMENDTKSYRFQTSSHMRAFHDTKFQGYELLEQSVTYQ
;
A
#
# COMPACT_ATOMS: atom_id res chain seq x y z
N MET A 1 -2.78 -4.89 -17.85
CA MET A 1 -1.79 -5.73 -17.14
C MET A 1 -0.80 -4.80 -16.47
N PHE A 2 -0.33 -5.10 -15.26
CA PHE A 2 0.82 -4.42 -14.67
C PHE A 2 2.03 -5.36 -14.78
N GLU A 3 3.04 -4.98 -15.56
CA GLU A 3 4.29 -5.75 -15.75
C GLU A 3 5.43 -5.00 -15.04
N LEU A 4 6.22 -5.73 -14.25
CA LEU A 4 7.42 -5.20 -13.60
C LEU A 4 8.62 -5.46 -14.51
N TYR A 5 9.40 -4.43 -14.81
CA TYR A 5 10.54 -4.51 -15.73
C TYR A 5 11.90 -4.57 -15.02
N GLU A 6 11.99 -4.07 -13.79
CA GLU A 6 13.26 -3.99 -13.06
C GLU A 6 13.57 -5.31 -12.33
N ILE A 7 14.74 -5.88 -12.60
CA ILE A 7 15.24 -7.09 -11.94
C ILE A 7 16.01 -6.70 -10.68
N MET A 8 15.39 -6.89 -9.53
CA MET A 8 16.01 -6.58 -8.23
C MET A 8 16.94 -7.68 -7.73
N ARG A 9 16.70 -8.95 -8.09
CA ARG A 9 17.44 -10.10 -7.53
C ARG A 9 18.88 -10.17 -8.05
N GLN A 10 19.08 -10.02 -9.36
CA GLN A 10 20.38 -10.08 -10.03
C GLN A 10 20.91 -8.69 -10.42
N LYS A 11 20.54 -7.64 -9.67
CA LYS A 11 20.86 -6.24 -10.02
C LYS A 11 22.36 -5.96 -10.24
N GLU A 12 23.23 -6.73 -9.58
CA GLU A 12 24.69 -6.56 -9.60
C GLU A 12 25.35 -7.32 -10.76
N ASP A 13 24.63 -8.24 -11.42
CA ASP A 13 25.11 -9.07 -12.52
C ASP A 13 24.18 -8.92 -13.73
N LYS A 14 24.34 -7.81 -14.45
CA LYS A 14 23.48 -7.45 -15.59
C LYS A 14 23.53 -8.50 -16.70
N LYS A 15 24.72 -9.05 -17.00
CA LYS A 15 24.90 -10.07 -18.05
C LYS A 15 24.10 -11.33 -17.71
N PHE A 16 24.19 -11.80 -16.47
CA PHE A 16 23.42 -12.95 -16.00
C PHE A 16 21.90 -12.68 -16.00
N ALA A 17 21.48 -11.49 -15.57
CA ALA A 17 20.07 -11.10 -15.57
C ALA A 17 19.45 -11.09 -16.99
N GLU A 18 20.19 -10.58 -17.97
CA GLU A 18 19.78 -10.55 -19.38
C GLU A 18 19.69 -11.96 -19.97
N ALA A 19 20.69 -12.81 -19.71
CA ALA A 19 20.68 -14.21 -20.14
C ALA A 19 19.49 -14.99 -19.55
N LEU A 20 19.17 -14.79 -18.26
CA LEU A 20 17.99 -15.39 -17.62
C LEU A 20 16.69 -14.91 -18.24
N ASN A 21 16.60 -13.65 -18.64
CA ASN A 21 15.41 -13.09 -19.29
C ASN A 21 15.15 -13.71 -20.66
N ARG A 22 16.21 -13.89 -21.46
CA ARG A 22 16.14 -14.60 -22.75
C ARG A 22 15.79 -16.07 -22.55
N LEU A 23 16.38 -16.72 -21.55
CA LEU A 23 16.03 -18.09 -21.18
C LEU A 23 14.55 -18.24 -20.78
N ARG A 24 13.97 -17.23 -20.10
CA ARG A 24 12.56 -17.21 -19.69
C ARG A 24 11.60 -17.26 -20.87
N THR A 25 11.90 -16.51 -21.94
CA THR A 25 11.05 -16.40 -23.13
C THR A 25 11.35 -17.48 -24.16
N GLY A 26 12.51 -18.12 -24.06
CA GLY A 26 12.98 -19.14 -25.01
C GLY A 26 13.88 -18.56 -26.10
N ASP A 27 14.26 -17.28 -26.01
CA ASP A 27 15.07 -16.55 -27.00
C ASP A 27 16.56 -16.49 -26.60
N HIS A 28 17.05 -17.51 -25.90
CA HIS A 28 18.44 -17.60 -25.45
C HIS A 28 19.37 -17.88 -26.62
N THR A 29 20.55 -17.27 -26.61
CA THR A 29 21.58 -17.47 -27.64
C THR A 29 22.58 -18.56 -27.24
N GLU A 30 23.44 -18.97 -28.17
CA GLU A 30 24.53 -19.90 -27.87
C GLU A 30 25.49 -19.32 -26.82
N GLU A 31 25.72 -18.00 -26.82
CA GLU A 31 26.54 -17.33 -25.81
C GLU A 31 25.89 -17.39 -24.42
N ASP A 32 24.57 -17.31 -24.31
CA ASP A 32 23.86 -17.45 -23.03
C ASP A 32 24.04 -18.86 -22.45
N ILE A 33 23.97 -19.87 -23.31
CA ILE A 33 24.19 -21.26 -22.92
C ILE A 33 25.63 -21.46 -22.47
N GLN A 34 26.62 -20.96 -23.22
CA GLN A 34 28.02 -21.01 -22.83
C GLN A 34 28.26 -20.29 -21.48
N LEU A 35 27.55 -19.18 -21.24
CA LEU A 35 27.61 -18.48 -19.96
C LEU A 35 27.14 -19.38 -18.81
N PHE A 36 26.01 -20.09 -18.95
CA PHE A 36 25.56 -21.04 -17.93
C PHE A 36 26.49 -22.24 -17.79
N GLN A 37 27.07 -22.73 -18.88
CA GLN A 37 28.06 -23.82 -18.87
C GLN A 37 29.31 -23.46 -18.05
N THR A 38 29.70 -22.18 -17.96
CA THR A 38 30.81 -21.77 -17.08
C THR A 38 30.58 -22.09 -15.60
N SER A 39 29.32 -22.26 -15.20
CA SER A 39 28.89 -22.61 -13.84
C SER A 39 28.64 -24.10 -13.65
N GLU A 40 28.91 -24.94 -14.67
CA GLU A 40 28.78 -26.39 -14.54
C GLU A 40 29.88 -26.99 -13.66
N VAL A 41 29.47 -27.91 -12.79
CA VAL A 41 30.34 -28.64 -11.89
C VAL A 41 30.03 -30.12 -11.93
N VAL A 42 31.08 -30.95 -11.86
CA VAL A 42 30.93 -32.42 -11.79
C VAL A 42 30.25 -32.83 -10.47
N LYS A 43 30.59 -32.15 -9.38
CA LYS A 43 29.99 -32.38 -8.06
C LYS A 43 29.94 -31.09 -7.26
N ALA A 44 28.74 -30.70 -6.85
CA ALA A 44 28.55 -29.53 -6.02
C ALA A 44 28.86 -29.81 -4.53
N PRO A 45 29.35 -28.82 -3.76
CA PRO A 45 29.65 -28.99 -2.34
C PRO A 45 28.39 -29.23 -1.49
N LEU A 46 28.43 -30.20 -0.58
CA LEU A 46 27.30 -30.55 0.31
C LEU A 46 26.85 -29.42 1.25
N THR A 47 27.69 -28.40 1.43
CA THR A 47 27.42 -27.23 2.27
C THR A 47 26.39 -26.28 1.64
N VAL A 48 26.24 -26.33 0.32
CA VAL A 48 25.36 -25.46 -0.45
C VAL A 48 23.97 -26.07 -0.54
N GLN A 49 22.93 -25.23 -0.58
CA GLN A 49 21.57 -25.70 -0.79
C GLN A 49 21.38 -26.24 -2.20
N HIS A 50 20.83 -27.45 -2.31
CA HIS A 50 20.60 -28.12 -3.59
C HIS A 50 19.14 -28.03 -4.04
N LEU A 51 18.92 -27.81 -5.32
CA LEU A 51 17.61 -27.87 -5.95
C LEU A 51 17.51 -29.10 -6.86
N PHE A 52 16.46 -29.88 -6.65
CA PHE A 52 16.16 -31.06 -7.46
C PHE A 52 14.75 -30.99 -8.05
N MET A 53 14.48 -31.82 -9.06
CA MET A 53 13.16 -31.88 -9.68
C MET A 53 12.17 -32.77 -8.90
N SER A 54 12.65 -33.79 -8.17
CA SER A 54 11.82 -34.78 -7.49
C SER A 54 12.01 -34.80 -5.98
N ASN A 55 10.94 -35.08 -5.21
CA ASN A 55 11.03 -35.25 -3.75
C ASN A 55 11.95 -36.43 -3.39
N THR A 56 11.94 -37.51 -4.16
CA THR A 56 12.80 -38.67 -3.93
C THR A 56 14.29 -38.30 -3.96
N SER A 57 14.71 -37.45 -4.89
CA SER A 57 16.10 -36.95 -4.96
C SER A 57 16.41 -36.04 -3.77
N VAL A 58 15.47 -35.18 -3.39
CA VAL A 58 15.60 -34.30 -2.21
C VAL A 58 15.79 -35.10 -0.93
N ASP A 59 14.95 -36.11 -0.69
CA ASP A 59 15.00 -36.93 0.51
C ASP A 59 16.29 -37.75 0.59
N LYS A 60 16.73 -38.32 -0.53
CA LYS A 60 18.02 -39.01 -0.63
C LYS A 60 19.18 -38.08 -0.31
N PHE A 61 19.20 -36.88 -0.90
CA PHE A 61 20.29 -35.93 -0.67
C PHE A 61 20.32 -35.44 0.77
N ASN A 62 19.15 -35.08 1.33
CA ASN A 62 19.03 -34.68 2.74
C ASN A 62 19.51 -35.80 3.68
N ALA A 63 19.16 -37.06 3.40
CA ALA A 63 19.65 -38.20 4.18
C ALA A 63 21.18 -38.36 4.10
N VAL A 64 21.79 -38.17 2.93
CA VAL A 64 23.25 -38.22 2.75
C VAL A 64 23.93 -37.09 3.54
N VAL A 65 23.41 -35.86 3.47
CA VAL A 65 23.93 -34.73 4.25
C VAL A 65 23.84 -35.01 5.75
N HIS A 66 22.69 -35.49 6.21
CA HIS A 66 22.48 -35.85 7.61
C HIS A 66 23.44 -36.95 8.08
N GLN A 67 23.72 -37.96 7.24
CA GLN A 67 24.65 -39.04 7.56
C GLN A 67 26.10 -38.52 7.65
N ASN A 68 26.51 -37.64 6.74
CA ASN A 68 27.87 -37.10 6.67
C ASN A 68 28.22 -36.11 7.80
N LEU A 69 27.22 -35.50 8.45
CA LEU A 69 27.48 -34.65 9.61
C LEU A 69 27.98 -35.49 10.80
N THR A 70 29.12 -35.10 11.38
CA THR A 70 29.73 -35.74 12.57
C THR A 70 29.29 -35.10 13.89
N THR A 71 28.46 -34.06 13.80
CA THR A 71 27.93 -33.31 14.94
C THR A 71 26.86 -34.12 15.70
N GLU A 72 26.46 -33.60 16.87
CA GLU A 72 25.37 -34.20 17.66
C GLU A 72 24.09 -34.34 16.81
N LYS A 73 23.50 -35.54 16.87
CA LYS A 73 22.25 -35.91 16.18
C LYS A 73 21.19 -36.25 17.21
N LYS A 74 19.96 -35.82 16.94
CA LYS A 74 18.80 -36.13 17.77
C LYS A 74 17.62 -36.59 16.93
N HIS A 75 16.93 -37.61 17.43
CA HIS A 75 15.72 -38.15 16.82
C HIS A 75 14.52 -37.77 17.69
N TYR A 76 13.55 -37.13 17.06
CA TYR A 76 12.31 -36.70 17.68
C TYR A 76 11.14 -37.47 17.06
N THR A 77 10.52 -38.34 17.85
CA THR A 77 9.27 -39.02 17.47
C THR A 77 8.07 -38.20 17.93
N ALA A 78 7.07 -38.08 17.04
CA ALA A 78 5.84 -37.36 17.31
C ALA A 78 4.98 -38.10 18.34
N LYS A 79 4.17 -37.36 19.10
CA LYS A 79 3.15 -37.92 19.97
C LYS A 79 1.78 -37.70 19.33
N ASP A 80 1.12 -38.80 18.96
CA ASP A 80 -0.21 -38.77 18.34
C ASP A 80 -1.28 -39.21 19.36
N SER A 81 -2.41 -38.51 19.36
CA SER A 81 -3.60 -38.84 20.14
C SER A 81 -4.85 -38.73 19.27
N VAL A 82 -5.88 -39.54 19.53
CA VAL A 82 -7.15 -39.48 18.81
C VAL A 82 -8.17 -38.75 19.67
N LYS A 83 -8.82 -37.73 19.10
CA LYS A 83 -9.95 -37.01 19.70
C LYS A 83 -11.27 -37.57 19.15
N GLY A 84 -12.23 -37.75 20.06
CA GLY A 84 -13.55 -38.33 19.78
C GLY A 84 -13.77 -39.68 20.47
N ASP A 85 -15.03 -40.03 20.69
CA ASP A 85 -15.42 -41.32 21.27
C ASP A 85 -15.33 -42.42 20.21
N VAL A 86 -14.17 -43.09 20.18
CA VAL A 86 -13.85 -44.13 19.21
C VAL A 86 -13.42 -45.39 19.95
N VAL A 87 -13.89 -46.55 19.46
CA VAL A 87 -13.52 -47.86 20.01
C VAL A 87 -11.99 -48.04 19.97
N GLN A 88 -11.42 -48.65 21.02
CA GLN A 88 -9.97 -48.78 21.21
C GLN A 88 -9.24 -49.46 20.02
N SER A 89 -9.87 -50.46 19.38
CA SER A 89 -9.31 -51.12 18.19
C SER A 89 -9.15 -50.17 17.00
N VAL A 90 -10.16 -49.32 16.77
CA VAL A 90 -10.14 -48.31 15.72
C VAL A 90 -9.14 -47.21 16.06
N LYS A 91 -9.04 -46.81 17.34
CA LYS A 91 -8.02 -45.86 17.81
C LYS A 91 -6.61 -46.36 17.51
N GLN A 92 -6.31 -47.63 17.81
CA GLN A 92 -5.00 -48.22 17.53
C GLN A 92 -4.70 -48.31 16.04
N TYR A 93 -5.69 -48.70 15.22
CA TYR A 93 -5.58 -48.70 13.76
C TYR A 93 -5.26 -47.30 13.20
N LEU A 94 -5.96 -46.27 13.68
CA LEU A 94 -5.76 -44.89 13.23
C LEU A 94 -4.39 -44.35 13.62
N LEU A 95 -3.95 -44.61 14.85
CA LEU A 95 -2.62 -44.21 15.32
C LEU A 95 -1.52 -44.91 14.52
N GLU A 96 -1.68 -46.20 14.20
CA GLU A 96 -0.69 -46.92 13.40
C GLU A 96 -0.61 -46.36 11.97
N LYS A 97 -1.77 -46.11 11.36
CA LYS A 97 -1.85 -45.51 10.03
C LYS A 97 -1.24 -44.11 9.99
N ALA A 98 -1.42 -43.30 11.05
CA ALA A 98 -0.89 -41.95 11.13
C ALA A 98 0.64 -41.87 11.04
N LYS A 99 1.37 -42.89 11.51
CA LYS A 99 2.85 -42.91 11.51
C LYS A 99 3.43 -42.87 10.09
N HIS A 100 2.73 -43.48 9.14
CA HIS A 100 3.19 -43.66 7.76
C HIS A 100 2.67 -42.59 6.79
N LEU A 101 1.86 -41.65 7.27
CA LEU A 101 1.32 -40.59 6.42
C LEU A 101 2.41 -39.57 6.04
N PRO A 102 2.39 -39.08 4.79
CA PRO A 102 3.29 -38.02 4.37
C PRO A 102 2.97 -36.71 5.08
N ILE A 103 3.98 -35.84 5.20
CA ILE A 103 3.88 -34.53 5.89
C ILE A 103 2.74 -33.66 5.33
N SER A 104 2.40 -33.82 4.05
CA SER A 104 1.29 -33.12 3.38
C SER A 104 -0.08 -33.47 3.95
N GLU A 105 -0.26 -34.69 4.45
CA GLU A 105 -1.52 -35.18 5.01
C GLU A 105 -1.61 -34.96 6.53
N THR A 106 -0.49 -34.62 7.17
CA THR A 106 -0.37 -34.44 8.63
C THR A 106 -0.23 -32.98 9.02
N GLN A 107 -0.78 -32.08 8.19
CA GLN A 107 -0.77 -30.62 8.40
C GLN A 107 0.64 -30.05 8.66
N GLY A 108 1.65 -30.59 7.97
CA GLY A 108 3.02 -30.11 8.04
C GLY A 108 3.86 -30.73 9.16
N LEU A 109 3.33 -31.61 10.00
CA LEU A 109 4.11 -32.21 11.09
C LEU A 109 4.62 -33.62 10.75
N PRO A 110 5.95 -33.84 10.68
CA PRO A 110 6.51 -35.17 10.45
C PRO A 110 6.23 -36.10 11.64
N PHE A 111 6.14 -37.41 11.40
CA PHE A 111 6.11 -38.37 12.51
C PHE A 111 7.52 -38.55 13.10
N ASP A 112 8.48 -38.88 12.23
CA ASP A 112 9.90 -38.99 12.58
C ASP A 112 10.68 -37.79 12.06
N LEU A 113 11.31 -37.06 12.99
CA LEU A 113 12.18 -35.94 12.67
C LEU A 113 13.60 -36.22 13.19
N ARG A 114 14.55 -36.32 12.27
CA ARG A 114 15.98 -36.51 12.57
C ARG A 114 16.73 -35.25 12.20
N LEU A 115 17.47 -34.69 13.15
CA LEU A 115 18.21 -33.44 12.98
C LEU A 115 19.62 -33.56 13.55
N ALA A 116 20.56 -32.88 12.92
CA ALA A 116 21.94 -32.73 13.40
C ALA A 116 22.29 -31.24 13.62
N ILE A 117 23.23 -30.95 14.51
CA ILE A 117 23.77 -29.58 14.62
C ILE A 117 24.50 -29.23 13.31
N LYS A 118 24.37 -27.97 12.86
CA LYS A 118 24.80 -27.46 11.54
C LYS A 118 23.99 -27.94 10.33
N GLU A 119 22.93 -28.72 10.53
CA GLU A 119 22.04 -29.11 9.44
C GLU A 119 21.10 -27.97 9.03
N ARG A 120 20.85 -27.82 7.73
CA ARG A 120 19.87 -26.85 7.22
C ARG A 120 18.46 -27.41 7.40
N VAL A 121 17.57 -26.57 7.92
CA VAL A 121 16.17 -26.91 8.17
C VAL A 121 15.26 -25.80 7.68
N GLU A 122 13.99 -26.10 7.48
CA GLU A 122 12.97 -25.08 7.25
C GLU A 122 11.70 -25.39 8.04
N LEU A 123 10.94 -24.32 8.32
CA LEU A 123 9.63 -24.43 8.93
C LEU A 123 8.64 -25.06 7.95
N THR A 124 7.82 -25.99 8.44
CA THR A 124 6.77 -26.65 7.65
C THR A 124 5.39 -26.02 7.83
N VAL A 125 5.23 -25.15 8.83
CA VAL A 125 3.97 -24.48 9.16
C VAL A 125 4.23 -23.00 9.44
N ASN A 126 3.17 -22.20 9.31
CA ASN A 126 3.18 -20.83 9.79
C ASN A 126 3.12 -20.85 11.32
N ILE A 127 4.15 -20.32 11.98
CA ILE A 127 4.19 -20.11 13.43
C ILE A 127 3.67 -18.70 13.72
N GLU A 128 4.36 -17.68 13.20
CA GLU A 128 4.03 -16.27 13.39
C GLU A 128 4.46 -15.49 12.14
N VAL A 129 3.50 -15.21 11.26
CA VAL A 129 3.79 -14.59 9.95
C VAL A 129 4.32 -13.16 10.13
N ILE A 130 3.81 -12.43 11.13
CA ILE A 130 4.26 -11.06 11.46
C ILE A 130 5.72 -11.05 11.91
N ASP A 131 6.20 -12.14 12.52
CA ASP A 131 7.60 -12.31 12.95
C ASP A 131 8.45 -13.03 11.90
N HIS A 132 7.99 -13.09 10.64
CA HIS A 132 8.65 -13.76 9.51
C HIS A 132 8.93 -15.27 9.75
N LEU A 133 8.21 -15.90 10.68
CA LEU A 133 8.27 -17.34 10.98
C LEU A 133 7.13 -18.06 10.25
N ALA A 134 7.26 -18.17 8.93
CA ALA A 134 6.29 -18.79 8.04
C ALA A 134 6.80 -20.14 7.49
N ASN A 135 5.88 -20.89 6.88
CA ASN A 135 6.23 -22.11 6.15
C ASN A 135 7.25 -21.78 5.04
N GLY A 136 8.36 -22.51 5.01
CA GLY A 136 9.48 -22.29 4.09
C GLY A 136 10.60 -21.41 4.66
N SER A 137 10.40 -20.74 5.81
CA SER A 137 11.47 -19.98 6.47
C SER A 137 12.62 -20.94 6.84
N GLY A 138 13.76 -20.77 6.18
CA GLY A 138 14.94 -21.61 6.31
C GLY A 138 15.94 -21.09 7.34
N GLY A 139 16.67 -22.00 7.97
CA GLY A 139 17.74 -21.69 8.91
C GLY A 139 18.69 -22.87 9.12
N THR A 140 19.67 -22.69 9.99
CA THR A 140 20.66 -23.73 10.33
C THR A 140 20.58 -24.09 11.80
N VAL A 141 20.48 -25.36 12.14
CA VAL A 141 20.41 -25.83 13.54
C VAL A 141 21.71 -25.51 14.26
N GLN A 142 21.63 -24.88 15.44
CA GLN A 142 22.80 -24.58 16.27
C GLN A 142 22.82 -25.36 17.59
N ALA A 143 21.66 -25.63 18.17
CA ALA A 143 21.55 -26.43 19.38
C ALA A 143 20.25 -27.24 19.40
N LEU A 144 20.36 -28.46 19.93
CA LEU A 144 19.27 -29.42 20.04
C LEU A 144 18.95 -29.64 21.53
N SER A 145 17.68 -29.53 21.90
CA SER A 145 17.19 -29.87 23.24
C SER A 145 15.87 -30.64 23.12
N ASP A 146 15.35 -31.19 24.22
CA ASP A 146 14.12 -32.01 24.16
C ASP A 146 12.88 -31.20 23.76
N ASN A 147 12.83 -29.95 24.22
CA ASN A 147 11.67 -29.06 24.10
C ASN A 147 11.91 -27.86 23.17
N ILE A 148 13.17 -27.54 22.86
CA ILE A 148 13.55 -26.35 22.10
C ILE A 148 14.62 -26.73 21.09
N ILE A 149 14.51 -26.20 19.87
CA ILE A 149 15.56 -26.24 18.86
C ILE A 149 15.94 -24.80 18.54
N TRP A 150 17.23 -24.49 18.58
CA TRP A 150 17.74 -23.13 18.37
C TRP A 150 18.22 -22.95 16.94
N ILE A 151 17.61 -22.02 16.22
CA ILE A 151 17.83 -21.80 14.79
C ILE A 151 18.00 -20.30 14.51
N PRO A 152 19.19 -19.85 14.05
CA PRO A 152 19.32 -18.64 13.26
C PRO A 152 18.66 -18.85 11.89
N PHE A 153 17.64 -18.04 11.60
CA PHE A 153 16.98 -18.00 10.31
C PHE A 153 17.79 -17.17 9.31
N ASN A 154 17.66 -17.49 8.02
CA ASN A 154 18.36 -16.78 6.95
C ASN A 154 17.90 -15.31 6.84
N ASP A 155 16.62 -15.03 7.13
CA ASP A 155 16.10 -13.67 7.27
C ASP A 155 16.47 -13.11 8.65
N LYS A 156 17.24 -12.03 8.67
CA LYS A 156 17.69 -11.33 9.89
C LYS A 156 16.53 -10.77 10.72
N ASN A 157 15.39 -10.51 10.09
CA ASN A 157 14.19 -10.03 10.78
C ASN A 157 13.38 -11.16 11.42
N ALA A 158 13.59 -12.40 11.00
CA ALA A 158 12.80 -13.52 11.46
C ALA A 158 13.05 -13.87 12.93
N GLY A 159 11.98 -14.00 13.70
CA GLY A 159 12.01 -14.38 15.11
C GLY A 159 12.36 -13.25 16.08
N LYS A 160 12.40 -11.98 15.66
CA LYS A 160 12.73 -10.84 16.54
C LYS A 160 11.75 -10.71 17.71
N ILE A 161 10.45 -10.82 17.44
CA ILE A 161 9.40 -10.74 18.48
C ILE A 161 9.52 -11.95 19.40
N THR A 162 9.69 -13.14 18.82
CA THR A 162 9.88 -14.39 19.55
C THR A 162 11.07 -14.31 20.50
N ARG A 163 12.23 -13.85 20.04
CA ARG A 163 13.44 -13.70 20.88
C ARG A 163 13.21 -12.72 22.04
N ASN A 164 12.49 -11.62 21.80
CA ASN A 164 12.15 -10.67 22.86
C ASN A 164 11.20 -11.28 23.91
N ASN A 165 10.18 -12.03 23.49
CA ASN A 165 9.20 -12.66 24.38
C ASN A 165 9.83 -13.74 25.27
N PHE A 166 10.85 -14.44 24.79
CA PHE A 166 11.51 -15.52 25.52
C PHE A 166 12.86 -15.11 26.14
N LYS A 167 13.12 -13.81 26.29
CA LYS A 167 14.42 -13.26 26.76
C LYS A 167 14.91 -13.88 28.08
N SER A 168 14.00 -14.26 28.98
CA SER A 168 14.32 -14.89 30.28
C SER A 168 14.77 -16.36 30.19
N ARG A 169 14.57 -17.02 29.03
CA ARG A 169 14.93 -18.44 28.81
C ARG A 169 16.26 -18.61 28.07
N PHE A 170 16.96 -17.50 27.74
CA PHE A 170 18.26 -17.57 27.08
C PHE A 170 19.35 -17.91 28.10
N PRO A 171 20.15 -18.96 27.87
CA PRO A 171 21.18 -19.38 28.83
C PRO A 171 22.32 -18.37 29.02
N ASN A 172 22.62 -17.52 28.01
CA ASN A 172 23.72 -16.56 28.01
C ASN A 172 23.47 -15.40 27.02
N GLU A 173 24.17 -14.27 27.20
CA GLU A 173 24.08 -13.05 26.35
C GLU A 173 24.49 -13.24 24.88
N VAL A 174 25.02 -14.41 24.50
CA VAL A 174 25.65 -14.71 23.20
C VAL A 174 24.64 -15.02 22.07
N LEU A 175 23.33 -15.13 22.35
CA LEU A 175 22.36 -15.67 21.37
C LEU A 175 21.32 -14.68 20.86
N ARG A 176 21.72 -13.44 20.50
CA ARG A 176 20.79 -12.41 19.99
C ARG A 176 20.13 -12.75 18.65
N ASP A 177 20.66 -13.73 17.91
CA ASP A 177 20.19 -14.09 16.56
C ASP A 177 19.58 -15.49 16.46
N TRP A 178 19.57 -16.27 17.54
CA TRP A 178 19.02 -17.64 17.51
C TRP A 178 17.58 -17.63 18.01
N THR A 179 16.66 -18.06 17.16
CA THR A 179 15.24 -18.11 17.49
C THR A 179 14.90 -19.49 18.06
N PRO A 180 14.21 -19.57 19.22
CA PRO A 180 13.74 -20.83 19.75
C PRO A 180 12.54 -21.33 18.94
N VAL A 181 12.63 -22.57 18.44
CA VAL A 181 11.51 -23.28 17.81
C VAL A 181 10.98 -24.33 18.77
N PHE A 182 9.68 -24.31 19.03
CA PHE A 182 8.98 -25.21 19.93
C PHE A 182 8.18 -26.26 19.17
N ARG A 183 7.84 -27.36 19.85
CA ARG A 183 6.85 -28.31 19.34
C ARG A 183 5.49 -27.63 19.25
N THR A 184 4.75 -27.95 18.20
CA THR A 184 3.40 -27.47 17.98
C THR A 184 2.43 -28.64 17.85
N VAL A 185 1.15 -28.33 18.02
CA VAL A 185 0.06 -29.29 17.90
C VAL A 185 -0.70 -29.01 16.61
N ARG A 186 -0.96 -30.05 15.81
CA ARG A 186 -1.84 -29.98 14.64
C ARG A 186 -2.84 -31.12 14.65
N MET A 187 -4.03 -30.83 14.13
CA MET A 187 -5.12 -31.79 14.02
C MET A 187 -5.34 -32.14 12.55
N PHE A 188 -5.46 -33.43 12.25
CA PHE A 188 -5.77 -33.92 10.90
C PHE A 188 -6.68 -35.13 10.93
N ARG A 189 -7.32 -35.43 9.79
CA ARG A 189 -8.27 -36.54 9.64
C ARG A 189 -7.74 -37.56 8.66
N ILE A 190 -7.83 -38.84 9.02
CA ILE A 190 -7.47 -39.96 8.13
C ILE A 190 -8.69 -40.45 7.33
N MET A 191 -9.89 -40.34 7.92
CA MET A 191 -11.14 -40.80 7.31
C MET A 191 -12.09 -39.63 7.07
N LYS A 192 -12.95 -39.74 6.06
CA LYS A 192 -14.00 -38.74 5.76
C LYS A 192 -15.16 -38.73 6.76
N LYS A 193 -15.22 -39.69 7.69
CA LYS A 193 -16.30 -39.78 8.68
C LYS A 193 -16.17 -38.63 9.70
N GLU A 194 -17.26 -37.92 9.92
CA GLU A 194 -17.31 -36.82 10.89
C GLU A 194 -17.05 -37.33 12.32
N GLY A 195 -16.27 -36.56 13.09
CA GLY A 195 -16.08 -36.78 14.54
C GLY A 195 -14.81 -37.49 14.99
N THR A 196 -13.87 -37.85 14.10
CA THR A 196 -12.58 -38.43 14.50
C THR A 196 -11.40 -37.63 13.97
N GLU A 197 -10.62 -37.04 14.86
CA GLU A 197 -9.42 -36.27 14.54
C GLU A 197 -8.19 -36.81 15.26
N ILE A 198 -7.04 -36.74 14.61
CA ILE A 198 -5.75 -37.09 15.19
C ILE A 198 -5.01 -35.81 15.51
N GLU A 199 -4.63 -35.66 16.77
CA GLU A 199 -3.79 -34.60 17.29
C GLU A 199 -2.33 -35.08 17.29
N ARG A 200 -1.47 -34.40 16.56
CA ARG A 200 -0.02 -34.66 16.51
C ARG A 200 0.76 -33.54 17.18
N PHE A 201 1.66 -33.91 18.09
CA PHE A 201 2.58 -33.01 18.79
C PHE A 201 4.03 -33.23 18.35
N GLN A 202 4.59 -32.30 17.58
CA GLN A 202 5.94 -32.38 17.01
C GLN A 202 6.51 -30.99 16.67
N PHE A 203 7.83 -30.87 16.51
CA PHE A 203 8.45 -29.69 15.91
C PHE A 203 8.04 -29.49 14.45
N PRO A 204 7.67 -28.27 14.02
CA PRO A 204 7.28 -27.98 12.64
C PRO A 204 8.51 -27.73 11.75
N LEU A 205 9.42 -28.70 11.69
CA LEU A 205 10.68 -28.59 10.96
C LEU A 205 10.86 -29.78 10.02
N ARG A 206 11.62 -29.56 8.94
CA ARG A 206 12.17 -30.63 8.10
C ARG A 206 13.58 -30.28 7.62
N PRO A 207 14.45 -31.27 7.33
CA PRO A 207 15.71 -31.03 6.65
C PRO A 207 15.50 -30.31 5.31
N SER A 208 16.36 -29.34 5.00
CA SER A 208 16.22 -28.45 3.84
C SER A 208 17.54 -28.18 3.10
N SER A 209 18.56 -29.03 3.32
CA SER A 209 19.81 -29.01 2.54
C SER A 209 19.55 -29.19 1.05
N ALA A 210 18.49 -29.94 0.71
CA ALA A 210 17.90 -30.00 -0.60
C ALA A 210 16.42 -29.56 -0.57
N LYS A 211 15.97 -28.94 -1.66
CA LYS A 211 14.57 -28.59 -1.93
C LYS A 211 14.18 -28.97 -3.35
N THR A 212 12.89 -29.09 -3.61
CA THR A 212 12.42 -29.18 -5.00
C THR A 212 12.43 -27.80 -5.65
N VAL A 213 12.67 -27.72 -6.96
CA VAL A 213 12.61 -26.45 -7.71
C VAL A 213 11.25 -25.75 -7.50
N HIS A 214 10.15 -26.51 -7.49
CA HIS A 214 8.81 -26.00 -7.20
C HIS A 214 8.70 -25.36 -5.81
N LYS A 215 9.33 -25.95 -4.78
CA LYS A 215 9.33 -25.41 -3.41
C LYS A 215 10.25 -24.20 -3.24
N ALA A 216 11.28 -24.07 -4.08
CA ALA A 216 12.17 -22.92 -4.09
C ALA A 216 11.63 -21.75 -4.93
N GLN A 217 10.48 -21.88 -5.58
CA GLN A 217 9.90 -20.80 -6.37
C GLN A 217 9.54 -19.61 -5.46
N GLY A 218 10.24 -18.49 -5.66
CA GLY A 218 10.16 -17.30 -4.81
C GLY A 218 11.42 -17.08 -3.97
N ASP A 219 12.17 -18.14 -3.66
CA ASP A 219 13.40 -18.07 -2.88
C ASP A 219 14.48 -17.25 -3.60
N THR A 220 15.33 -16.59 -2.81
CA THR A 220 16.51 -15.87 -3.28
C THR A 220 17.72 -16.41 -2.53
N LEU A 221 18.66 -17.00 -3.25
CA LEU A 221 19.81 -17.71 -2.68
C LEU A 221 21.12 -17.05 -3.13
N GLU A 222 22.02 -16.83 -2.18
CA GLU A 222 23.37 -16.33 -2.46
C GLU A 222 24.19 -17.37 -3.22
N GLU A 223 24.11 -18.63 -2.77
CA GLU A 223 24.79 -19.76 -3.38
C GLU A 223 23.81 -20.94 -3.49
N VAL A 224 23.73 -21.56 -4.67
CA VAL A 224 22.81 -22.66 -4.95
C VAL A 224 23.42 -23.66 -5.92
N ALA A 225 23.22 -24.95 -5.62
CA ALA A 225 23.52 -26.04 -6.53
C ALA A 225 22.23 -26.56 -7.16
N ILE A 226 22.21 -26.73 -8.47
CA ILE A 226 21.00 -27.13 -9.20
C ILE A 226 21.33 -28.39 -9.99
N ASP A 227 20.61 -29.46 -9.69
CA ASP A 227 20.71 -30.71 -10.41
C ASP A 227 19.61 -30.80 -11.47
N LEU A 228 20.04 -30.78 -12.74
CA LEU A 228 19.17 -30.85 -13.92
C LEU A 228 19.36 -32.18 -14.67
N THR A 229 19.95 -33.21 -14.06
CA THR A 229 20.24 -34.54 -14.64
C THR A 229 19.00 -35.34 -15.08
N GLY A 230 17.79 -34.85 -14.79
CA GLY A 230 16.53 -35.54 -15.09
C GLY A 230 16.28 -35.78 -16.58
N SER A 231 15.65 -36.92 -16.89
CA SER A 231 15.35 -37.32 -18.28
C SER A 231 14.17 -36.57 -18.92
N ARG A 232 13.28 -35.99 -18.09
CA ARG A 232 12.01 -35.38 -18.52
C ARG A 232 12.13 -33.86 -18.60
N ALA A 233 11.76 -33.30 -19.76
CA ALA A 233 11.64 -31.86 -19.91
C ALA A 233 10.36 -31.37 -19.21
N PHE A 234 10.49 -30.32 -18.40
CA PHE A 234 9.36 -29.58 -17.84
C PHE A 234 9.50 -28.11 -18.26
N PRO A 235 8.46 -27.52 -18.88
CA PRO A 235 8.52 -26.13 -19.31
C PRO A 235 8.92 -25.19 -18.16
N HIS A 236 9.80 -24.24 -18.47
CA HIS A 236 10.31 -23.20 -17.58
C HIS A 236 11.14 -23.67 -16.36
N ILE A 237 11.38 -24.98 -16.16
CA ILE A 237 12.07 -25.48 -14.95
C ILE A 237 13.52 -24.98 -14.85
N HIS A 238 14.24 -24.91 -15.97
CA HIS A 238 15.58 -24.33 -16.05
C HIS A 238 15.56 -22.87 -15.62
N TYR A 239 14.66 -22.07 -16.19
CA TYR A 239 14.53 -20.67 -15.78
C TYR A 239 14.18 -20.51 -14.29
N VAL A 240 13.20 -21.27 -13.79
CA VAL A 240 12.78 -21.16 -12.38
C VAL A 240 13.92 -21.51 -11.42
N SER A 241 14.68 -22.57 -11.73
CA SER A 241 15.81 -23.01 -10.92
C SER A 241 17.00 -22.04 -10.99
N LEU A 242 17.48 -21.68 -12.18
CA LEU A 242 18.64 -20.80 -12.35
C LEU A 242 18.38 -19.39 -11.81
N SER A 243 17.14 -18.89 -11.94
CA SER A 243 16.75 -17.57 -11.43
C SER A 243 16.74 -17.45 -9.90
N ARG A 244 16.99 -18.53 -9.15
CA ARG A 244 17.11 -18.48 -7.68
C ARG A 244 18.42 -17.86 -7.21
N ALA A 245 19.48 -18.00 -7.99
CA ALA A 245 20.79 -17.43 -7.69
C ALA A 245 20.79 -15.90 -7.86
N LYS A 246 21.52 -15.18 -6.98
CA LYS A 246 21.71 -13.73 -7.12
C LYS A 246 22.77 -13.33 -8.14
N SER A 247 23.78 -14.17 -8.35
CA SER A 247 24.87 -13.93 -9.29
C SER A 247 25.29 -15.23 -9.97
N LEU A 248 25.97 -15.12 -11.11
CA LEU A 248 26.51 -16.29 -11.80
C LEU A 248 27.56 -17.03 -10.94
N GLN A 249 28.34 -16.31 -10.13
CA GLN A 249 29.38 -16.89 -9.26
C GLN A 249 28.81 -17.79 -8.16
N GLY A 250 27.60 -17.49 -7.67
CA GLY A 250 26.90 -18.30 -6.67
C GLY A 250 26.15 -19.50 -7.26
N LEU A 251 26.14 -19.64 -8.58
CA LEU A 251 25.42 -20.68 -9.30
C LEU A 251 26.34 -21.88 -9.54
N LYS A 252 25.85 -23.08 -9.21
CA LYS A 252 26.51 -24.35 -9.53
C LYS A 252 25.52 -25.28 -10.21
N ILE A 253 25.83 -25.73 -11.41
CA ILE A 253 24.92 -26.55 -12.22
C ILE A 253 25.50 -27.95 -12.34
N VAL A 254 24.72 -28.96 -11.96
CA VAL A 254 25.04 -30.36 -12.24
C VAL A 254 24.26 -30.74 -13.49
N GLN A 255 24.96 -30.74 -14.63
CA GLN A 255 24.49 -31.09 -15.98
C GLN A 255 23.31 -30.25 -16.48
N LEU A 256 23.57 -29.17 -17.23
CA LEU A 256 22.57 -28.20 -17.71
C LEU A 256 21.46 -28.82 -18.57
N ASN A 257 21.79 -29.84 -19.39
CA ASN A 257 20.86 -30.52 -20.28
C ASN A 257 20.09 -29.53 -21.19
N GLU A 258 20.81 -28.80 -22.03
CA GLU A 258 20.29 -27.74 -22.92
C GLU A 258 19.12 -28.18 -23.78
N THR A 259 19.16 -29.42 -24.29
CA THR A 259 18.09 -30.02 -25.11
C THR A 259 16.74 -30.12 -24.40
N LYS A 260 16.69 -29.91 -23.08
CA LYS A 260 15.48 -29.98 -22.24
C LYS A 260 14.94 -28.60 -21.85
N ILE A 261 15.64 -27.52 -22.20
CA ILE A 261 15.14 -26.16 -22.02
C ILE A 261 13.89 -26.01 -22.91
N SER A 262 12.77 -25.68 -22.27
CA SER A 262 11.48 -25.56 -22.96
C SER A 262 10.61 -24.50 -22.30
N VAL A 263 9.73 -23.91 -23.09
CA VAL A 263 8.81 -22.84 -22.69
C VAL A 263 7.40 -23.26 -23.13
N SER A 264 6.39 -22.99 -22.31
CA SER A 264 5.01 -23.36 -22.63
C SER A 264 4.45 -22.44 -23.72
N PRO A 265 3.92 -22.98 -24.84
CA PRO A 265 3.30 -22.16 -25.90
C PRO A 265 2.13 -21.33 -25.38
N ASP A 266 1.28 -21.91 -24.54
CA ASP A 266 0.12 -21.23 -23.95
C ASP A 266 0.51 -19.97 -23.16
N VAL A 267 1.66 -20.02 -22.45
CA VAL A 267 2.18 -18.88 -21.68
C VAL A 267 2.71 -17.80 -22.62
N GLN A 268 3.36 -18.19 -23.74
CA GLN A 268 3.84 -17.23 -24.73
C GLN A 268 2.67 -16.51 -25.42
N GLU A 269 1.60 -17.22 -25.77
CA GLU A 269 0.40 -16.64 -26.39
C GLU A 269 -0.30 -15.68 -25.43
N GLU A 270 -0.51 -16.09 -24.17
CA GLU A 270 -1.15 -15.25 -23.16
C GLU A 270 -0.32 -14.00 -22.85
N MET A 271 1.01 -14.11 -22.78
CA MET A 271 1.89 -12.95 -22.60
C MET A 271 1.82 -11.97 -23.79
N LYS A 272 1.67 -12.46 -25.03
CA LYS A 272 1.43 -11.60 -26.20
C LYS A 272 0.11 -10.85 -26.08
N ARG A 273 -0.97 -11.55 -25.69
CA ARG A 273 -2.30 -10.94 -25.47
C ARG A 273 -2.25 -9.84 -24.41
N LEU A 274 -1.57 -10.08 -23.29
CA LEU A 274 -1.52 -9.13 -22.18
C LEU A 274 -0.71 -7.86 -22.49
N ARG A 275 0.34 -7.95 -23.31
CA ARG A 275 1.17 -6.81 -23.71
C ARG A 275 0.50 -5.85 -24.71
N GLN A 276 -0.55 -6.28 -25.41
CA GLN A 276 -1.27 -5.45 -26.39
C GLN A 276 -2.11 -4.33 -25.76
N VAL A 277 -2.42 -4.39 -24.45
CA VAL A 277 -3.23 -3.37 -23.75
C VAL A 277 -2.57 -2.99 -22.42
N THR A 278 -1.62 -2.05 -22.47
CA THR A 278 -0.91 -1.56 -21.29
C THR A 278 -1.19 -0.08 -21.07
N PHE A 279 -1.76 0.26 -19.90
CA PHE A 279 -1.86 1.63 -19.41
C PHE A 279 -0.75 1.82 -18.37
N LEU A 280 0.17 2.75 -18.63
CA LEU A 280 1.14 3.20 -17.63
C LEU A 280 0.42 4.17 -16.70
N VAL A 281 0.21 3.77 -15.45
CA VAL A 281 -0.39 4.62 -14.42
C VAL A 281 0.60 4.71 -13.27
N THR A 282 0.94 5.93 -12.89
CA THR A 282 1.68 6.20 -11.65
C THR A 282 0.69 6.35 -10.51
N GLU A 283 0.92 5.64 -9.41
CA GLU A 283 0.13 5.82 -8.20
C GLU A 283 0.30 7.25 -7.67
N TYR A 284 -0.77 7.86 -7.18
CA TYR A 284 -0.69 9.16 -6.51
C TYR A 284 0.20 9.04 -5.26
N ASP A 285 0.90 10.12 -4.93
CA ASP A 285 1.93 10.16 -3.88
C ASP A 285 1.52 9.56 -2.53
N LYS A 286 2.53 9.14 -1.76
CA LYS A 286 2.39 8.67 -0.36
C LYS A 286 1.77 9.76 0.54
N PRO A 287 1.26 9.42 1.73
CA PRO A 287 0.94 10.40 2.78
C PRO A 287 1.99 11.52 2.88
N MET A 288 1.57 12.77 2.66
CA MET A 288 2.45 13.94 2.70
C MET A 288 2.14 14.77 3.94
N GLY A 289 3.18 15.14 4.67
CA GLY A 289 3.11 16.16 5.72
C GLY A 289 3.79 17.43 5.26
N SER A 290 3.26 18.59 5.61
CA SER A 290 3.86 19.89 5.34
C SER A 290 3.89 20.75 6.60
N ILE A 291 4.92 21.59 6.70
CA ILE A 291 5.02 22.63 7.72
C ILE A 291 5.38 23.91 6.96
N ASN A 292 4.43 24.82 6.85
CA ASN A 292 4.60 26.09 6.17
C ASN A 292 4.61 27.21 7.22
N THR A 293 5.48 28.21 7.03
CA THR A 293 5.43 29.43 7.83
C THR A 293 4.92 30.55 6.92
N VAL A 294 3.80 31.17 7.30
CA VAL A 294 3.21 32.29 6.57
C VAL A 294 3.43 33.55 7.39
N VAL A 295 3.95 34.59 6.74
CA VAL A 295 4.17 35.91 7.33
C VAL A 295 3.34 36.92 6.52
N GLY A 296 2.38 37.58 7.16
CA GLY A 296 1.48 38.55 6.54
C GLY A 296 0.76 39.39 7.59
N ASP A 297 0.36 40.62 7.25
CA ASP A 297 -0.43 41.52 8.11
C ASP A 297 0.08 41.66 9.56
N ASN A 298 1.40 41.88 9.74
CA ASN A 298 2.06 41.96 11.05
C ASN A 298 1.83 40.72 11.94
N GLU A 299 1.71 39.54 11.33
CA GLU A 299 1.56 38.26 12.03
C GLU A 299 2.36 37.15 11.35
N GLY A 300 3.13 36.41 12.15
CA GLY A 300 3.67 35.11 11.77
C GLY A 300 2.69 34.01 12.16
N SER A 301 2.47 33.05 11.27
CA SER A 301 1.71 31.84 11.58
C SER A 301 2.43 30.60 11.05
N VAL A 302 2.39 29.54 11.85
CA VAL A 302 2.88 28.22 11.46
C VAL A 302 1.68 27.38 11.08
N VAL A 303 1.68 26.85 9.86
CA VAL A 303 0.66 25.96 9.31
C VAL A 303 1.23 24.56 9.22
N ILE A 304 0.65 23.63 9.95
CA ILE A 304 0.97 22.20 9.90
C ILE A 304 -0.12 21.53 9.07
N GLY A 305 0.27 20.89 7.98
CA GLY A 305 -0.60 20.24 7.02
C GLY A 305 -0.33 18.75 6.91
N GLY A 306 -1.36 17.97 6.61
CA GLY A 306 -1.27 16.56 6.26
C GLY A 306 -2.25 16.24 5.13
N HIS A 307 -1.78 15.60 4.07
CA HIS A 307 -2.59 15.13 2.97
C HIS A 307 -2.47 13.61 2.85
N LEU A 308 -3.62 12.93 2.95
CA LEU A 308 -3.75 11.49 2.86
C LEU A 308 -4.55 11.16 1.60
N PRO A 309 -3.88 10.98 0.44
CA PRO A 309 -4.56 10.55 -0.77
C PRO A 309 -4.93 9.06 -0.68
N ASN A 310 -5.99 8.70 -1.39
CA ASN A 310 -6.42 7.32 -1.65
C ASN A 310 -6.68 6.44 -0.39
N LEU A 311 -7.34 6.97 0.64
CA LEU A 311 -7.56 6.28 1.93
C LEU A 311 -8.14 4.86 1.84
N LYS A 312 -9.01 4.58 0.85
CA LYS A 312 -9.63 3.27 0.64
C LYS A 312 -9.38 2.68 -0.75
N GLY A 313 -8.40 3.22 -1.50
CA GLY A 313 -8.09 2.73 -2.84
C GLY A 313 -9.04 3.22 -3.95
N ARG A 314 -10.02 4.10 -3.66
CA ARG A 314 -11.02 4.58 -4.62
C ARG A 314 -10.91 6.09 -4.89
N GLY A 315 -9.74 6.68 -4.65
CA GLY A 315 -9.49 8.11 -4.88
C GLY A 315 -10.02 9.04 -3.79
N GLU A 316 -10.44 8.51 -2.62
CA GLU A 316 -10.81 9.36 -1.49
C GLU A 316 -9.57 10.05 -0.89
N SER A 317 -9.68 11.33 -0.56
CA SER A 317 -8.59 12.06 0.08
C SER A 317 -9.04 12.76 1.37
N LEU A 318 -8.12 12.84 2.32
CA LEU A 318 -8.30 13.58 3.57
C LEU A 318 -7.16 14.59 3.72
N SER A 319 -7.52 15.86 3.85
CA SER A 319 -6.61 16.96 4.12
C SER A 319 -6.86 17.50 5.53
N LEU A 320 -5.79 17.66 6.28
CA LEU A 320 -5.76 18.20 7.63
C LEU A 320 -4.85 19.42 7.62
N GLU A 321 -5.35 20.56 8.06
CA GLU A 321 -4.56 21.78 8.20
C GLU A 321 -4.82 22.37 9.58
N TYR A 322 -3.75 22.70 10.30
CA TYR A 322 -3.80 23.38 11.59
C TYR A 322 -2.84 24.56 11.53
N SER A 323 -3.31 25.76 11.81
CA SER A 323 -2.47 26.95 11.88
C SER A 323 -2.49 27.59 13.26
N HIS A 324 -1.31 28.01 13.70
CA HIS A 324 -1.11 28.72 14.96
C HIS A 324 -0.37 30.03 14.70
N GLY A 325 -1.01 31.15 15.01
CA GLY A 325 -0.45 32.48 14.84
C GLY A 325 0.13 33.09 16.12
N THR A 326 1.07 34.01 15.95
CA THR A 326 1.76 34.73 17.03
C THR A 326 0.83 35.44 18.00
N LYS A 327 -0.37 35.85 17.58
CA LYS A 327 -1.40 36.48 18.43
C LYS A 327 -2.30 35.47 19.16
N LYS A 328 -1.84 34.23 19.36
CA LYS A 328 -2.63 33.09 19.88
C LYS A 328 -3.88 32.79 19.04
N SER A 329 -3.85 33.16 17.75
CA SER A 329 -4.87 32.77 16.78
C SER A 329 -4.69 31.29 16.46
N SER A 330 -5.78 30.54 16.41
CA SER A 330 -5.75 29.14 16.00
C SER A 330 -6.85 28.87 14.99
N ALA A 331 -6.48 28.29 13.87
CA ALA A 331 -7.41 27.85 12.85
C ALA A 331 -7.12 26.40 12.50
N PHE A 332 -8.16 25.70 12.11
CA PHE A 332 -8.04 24.34 11.61
C PHE A 332 -9.00 24.14 10.45
N ASN A 333 -8.63 23.26 9.54
CA ASN A 333 -9.48 22.82 8.45
C ASN A 333 -9.27 21.33 8.24
N VAL A 334 -10.35 20.57 8.32
CA VAL A 334 -10.36 19.13 8.06
C VAL A 334 -11.28 18.92 6.87
N THR A 335 -10.74 18.47 5.75
CA THR A 335 -11.48 18.32 4.48
C THR A 335 -11.40 16.88 4.00
N PHE A 336 -12.55 16.24 3.77
CA PHE A 336 -12.69 14.91 3.24
C PHE A 336 -13.36 14.95 1.86
N LEU A 337 -12.70 14.40 0.85
CA LEU A 337 -13.19 14.33 -0.52
C LEU A 337 -13.46 12.88 -0.92
N LYS A 338 -14.63 12.63 -1.52
CA LYS A 338 -15.04 11.33 -2.03
C LYS A 338 -15.56 11.47 -3.47
N PRO A 339 -14.80 11.04 -4.48
CA PRO A 339 -15.27 11.04 -5.86
C PRO A 339 -16.27 9.90 -6.09
N LEU A 340 -17.34 10.17 -6.83
CA LEU A 340 -18.29 9.17 -7.31
C LEU A 340 -17.91 8.78 -8.73
N HIS A 341 -17.78 7.48 -8.96
CA HIS A 341 -17.47 6.93 -10.28
C HIS A 341 -18.73 6.92 -11.15
N ASN A 342 -19.10 8.08 -11.68
CA ASN A 342 -20.27 8.25 -12.55
C ASN A 342 -19.94 9.11 -13.77
N LYS A 343 -20.77 9.05 -14.81
CA LYS A 343 -20.60 9.81 -16.07
C LYS A 343 -20.54 11.33 -15.85
N SER A 344 -21.19 11.84 -14.80
CA SER A 344 -21.21 13.26 -14.41
C SER A 344 -19.98 13.73 -13.62
N LYS A 345 -18.97 12.86 -13.39
CA LYS A 345 -17.77 13.16 -12.59
C LYS A 345 -18.10 13.80 -11.22
N ALA A 346 -19.14 13.29 -10.56
CA ALA A 346 -19.61 13.88 -9.32
C ALA A 346 -18.66 13.63 -8.13
N SER A 347 -18.59 14.56 -7.18
CA SER A 347 -17.79 14.42 -5.96
C SER A 347 -18.49 15.01 -4.75
N TRP A 348 -18.30 14.35 -3.60
CA TRP A 348 -18.64 14.90 -2.29
C TRP A 348 -17.41 15.49 -1.65
N ASN A 349 -17.55 16.68 -1.07
CA ASN A 349 -16.51 17.33 -0.27
C ASN A 349 -17.13 17.80 1.05
N ALA A 350 -16.64 17.26 2.17
CA ALA A 350 -17.07 17.62 3.51
C ALA A 350 -15.91 18.29 4.24
N SER A 351 -16.10 19.51 4.74
CA SER A 351 -15.09 20.26 5.50
C SER A 351 -15.63 20.67 6.86
N VAL A 352 -14.79 20.59 7.89
CA VAL A 352 -15.03 21.18 9.21
C VAL A 352 -13.89 22.13 9.50
N PHE A 353 -14.22 23.36 9.87
CA PHE A 353 -13.23 24.42 9.97
C PHE A 353 -13.45 25.34 11.18
N GLN A 354 -12.36 25.95 11.61
CA GLN A 354 -12.34 27.13 12.44
C GLN A 354 -11.38 28.14 11.82
N GLY A 355 -11.80 29.39 11.68
CA GLY A 355 -10.96 30.48 11.17
C GLY A 355 -11.22 31.77 11.90
N LEU A 356 -10.17 32.56 12.11
CA LEU A 356 -10.27 33.93 12.61
C LEU A 356 -9.96 34.88 11.46
N ALA A 357 -10.87 35.80 11.15
CA ALA A 357 -10.69 36.84 10.16
C ALA A 357 -10.68 38.20 10.86
N ASP A 358 -9.68 39.02 10.56
CA ASP A 358 -9.56 40.39 11.03
C ASP A 358 -9.98 41.34 9.88
N PHE A 359 -10.87 42.30 10.16
CA PHE A 359 -11.29 43.32 9.20
C PHE A 359 -10.97 44.72 9.75
N PRO A 360 -9.71 45.20 9.62
CA PRO A 360 -9.29 46.48 10.20
C PRO A 360 -10.06 47.68 9.64
N SER A 361 -10.37 47.69 8.34
CA SER A 361 -11.11 48.77 7.66
C SER A 361 -12.51 48.98 8.23
N SER A 362 -13.15 47.89 8.68
CA SER A 362 -14.50 47.90 9.26
C SER A 362 -14.51 47.79 10.80
N GLY A 363 -13.32 47.68 11.41
CA GLY A 363 -13.12 47.76 12.86
C GLY A 363 -13.61 46.54 13.67
N TYR A 364 -13.70 45.35 13.08
CA TYR A 364 -14.15 44.12 13.76
C TYR A 364 -13.28 42.89 13.48
N LYS A 365 -13.39 41.88 14.36
CA LYS A 365 -12.84 40.53 14.21
C LYS A 365 -13.97 39.52 14.19
N GLU A 366 -13.84 38.50 13.37
CA GLU A 366 -14.83 37.44 13.20
C GLU A 366 -14.19 36.07 13.42
N LEU A 367 -14.68 35.33 14.41
CA LEU A 367 -14.31 33.93 14.62
C LEU A 367 -15.42 33.04 14.06
N ASN A 368 -15.08 32.27 13.04
CA ASN A 368 -15.97 31.34 12.37
C ASN A 368 -15.65 29.91 12.74
N ARG A 369 -16.68 29.15 13.08
CA ARG A 369 -16.63 27.71 13.34
C ARG A 369 -17.77 27.06 12.59
N GLY A 370 -17.48 26.10 11.73
CA GLY A 370 -18.55 25.53 10.92
C GLY A 370 -18.20 24.25 10.21
N ALA A 371 -19.21 23.75 9.52
CA ALA A 371 -19.12 22.63 8.61
C ALA A 371 -19.69 23.02 7.25
N ILE A 372 -19.07 22.49 6.20
CA ILE A 372 -19.47 22.68 4.81
C ILE A 372 -19.61 21.29 4.19
N LEU A 373 -20.71 21.09 3.48
CA LEU A 373 -20.92 19.91 2.65
C LEU A 373 -21.20 20.36 1.22
N ASN A 374 -20.28 20.03 0.31
CA ASN A 374 -20.37 20.34 -1.10
C ASN A 374 -20.64 19.06 -1.90
N PHE A 375 -21.53 19.18 -2.87
CA PHE A 375 -21.74 18.20 -3.92
C PHE A 375 -21.50 18.86 -5.27
N ASP A 376 -20.45 18.41 -5.95
CA ASP A 376 -20.06 18.89 -7.27
C ASP A 376 -20.49 17.88 -8.33
N SER A 377 -21.02 18.36 -9.44
CA SER A 377 -21.42 17.51 -10.56
C SER A 377 -21.40 18.27 -11.89
N ASN A 378 -21.15 17.56 -12.98
CA ASN A 378 -21.20 18.12 -14.33
C ASN A 378 -22.44 17.60 -15.05
N SER A 379 -23.30 18.49 -15.51
CA SER A 379 -24.47 18.13 -16.35
C SER A 379 -24.05 17.95 -17.81
N VAL A 380 -23.24 18.88 -18.32
CA VAL A 380 -22.58 18.82 -19.63
C VAL A 380 -21.11 19.20 -19.46
N PRO A 381 -20.20 18.90 -20.41
CA PRO A 381 -18.75 19.07 -20.20
C PRO A 381 -18.32 20.49 -19.75
N LEU A 382 -19.10 21.51 -20.11
CA LEU A 382 -18.81 22.92 -19.85
C LEU A 382 -19.66 23.53 -18.72
N VAL A 383 -20.62 22.78 -18.16
CA VAL A 383 -21.52 23.29 -17.09
C VAL A 383 -21.34 22.48 -15.83
N ARG A 384 -20.88 23.17 -14.78
CA ARG A 384 -20.66 22.63 -13.44
C ARG A 384 -21.75 23.12 -12.50
N HIS A 385 -22.29 22.21 -11.72
CA HIS A 385 -23.19 22.51 -10.63
C HIS A 385 -22.54 22.14 -9.31
N THR A 386 -22.52 23.10 -8.38
CA THR A 386 -22.08 22.88 -7.00
C THR A 386 -23.25 23.20 -6.08
N VAL A 387 -23.68 22.20 -5.31
CA VAL A 387 -24.66 22.38 -4.23
C VAL A 387 -23.90 22.34 -2.92
N SER A 388 -23.93 23.43 -2.16
CA SER A 388 -23.21 23.58 -0.90
C SER A 388 -24.18 23.82 0.25
N TRP A 389 -24.11 23.00 1.28
CA TRP A 389 -24.68 23.31 2.57
C TRP A 389 -23.58 23.87 3.48
N GLU A 390 -23.85 24.99 4.14
CA GLU A 390 -22.92 25.67 5.03
C GLU A 390 -23.62 25.93 6.37
N GLY A 391 -23.10 25.34 7.45
CA GLY A 391 -23.51 25.60 8.82
C GLY A 391 -22.39 26.27 9.60
N VAL A 392 -22.52 27.55 9.91
CA VAL A 392 -21.46 28.36 10.52
C VAL A 392 -21.97 29.10 11.74
N TRP A 393 -21.27 28.90 12.86
CA TRP A 393 -21.34 29.72 14.04
C TRP A 393 -20.27 30.81 13.96
N ARG A 394 -20.72 32.05 13.91
CA ARG A 394 -19.89 33.25 13.88
C ARG A 394 -19.91 33.94 15.24
N ASN A 395 -18.76 34.41 15.69
CA ASN A 395 -18.64 35.28 16.86
C ASN A 395 -17.92 36.56 16.47
N LEU A 396 -18.64 37.68 16.54
CA LEU A 396 -18.11 38.98 16.23
C LEU A 396 -17.64 39.74 17.46
N ARG A 397 -16.45 40.34 17.36
CA ARG A 397 -15.88 41.22 18.38
C ARG A 397 -15.41 42.54 17.76
N CYS A 398 -15.74 43.66 18.38
CA CYS A 398 -15.19 44.96 18.00
C CYS A 398 -13.69 45.03 18.34
N ILE A 399 -12.90 45.67 17.46
CA ILE A 399 -11.46 45.89 17.70
C ILE A 399 -11.26 47.02 18.72
N ASN A 400 -12.00 48.12 18.59
CA ASN A 400 -11.83 49.33 19.39
C ASN A 400 -13.16 49.82 19.98
N ARG A 401 -13.09 50.66 21.03
CA ARG A 401 -14.27 51.34 21.60
C ARG A 401 -14.88 52.36 20.64
N SER A 402 -14.09 52.86 19.68
CA SER A 402 -14.49 53.81 18.64
C SER A 402 -15.14 53.16 17.41
N THR A 403 -15.26 51.82 17.35
CA THR A 403 -15.91 51.11 16.24
C THR A 403 -17.36 51.61 16.03
N ALA A 404 -17.79 51.71 14.77
CA ALA A 404 -19.11 52.22 14.40
C ALA A 404 -20.27 51.51 15.15
N PHE A 405 -21.34 52.26 15.45
CA PHE A 405 -22.47 51.75 16.23
C PHE A 405 -23.12 50.52 15.59
N ALA A 406 -23.30 50.50 14.26
CA ALA A 406 -23.89 49.36 13.55
C ALA A 406 -23.14 48.05 13.78
N VAL A 407 -21.80 48.09 13.86
CA VAL A 407 -20.97 46.91 14.13
C VAL A 407 -21.09 46.46 15.59
N ARG A 408 -21.23 47.41 16.52
CA ARG A 408 -21.46 47.12 17.95
C ARG A 408 -22.83 46.48 18.19
N GLU A 409 -23.87 46.95 17.50
CA GLU A 409 -25.22 46.40 17.57
C GLU A 409 -25.28 44.93 17.11
N HIS A 410 -24.54 44.59 16.05
CA HIS A 410 -24.45 43.22 15.53
C HIS A 410 -23.35 42.36 16.19
N SER A 411 -22.70 42.86 17.25
CA SER A 411 -21.66 42.10 17.94
C SER A 411 -22.23 40.94 18.74
N GLY A 412 -21.47 39.83 18.80
CA GLY A 412 -21.88 38.62 19.51
C GLY A 412 -22.02 37.42 18.58
N HIS A 413 -22.84 36.46 19.01
CA HIS A 413 -22.96 35.16 18.37
C HIS A 413 -24.08 35.15 17.33
N SER A 414 -23.77 34.64 16.13
CA SER A 414 -24.77 34.34 15.12
C SER A 414 -24.57 32.94 14.54
N LEU A 415 -25.68 32.29 14.21
CA LEU A 415 -25.69 30.97 13.59
C LEU A 415 -26.34 31.08 12.23
N LYS A 416 -25.58 30.78 11.17
CA LYS A 416 -26.05 30.71 9.80
C LYS A 416 -26.11 29.25 9.37
N SER A 417 -27.27 28.81 8.89
CA SER A 417 -27.39 27.60 8.07
C SER A 417 -27.90 28.01 6.70
N SER A 418 -27.10 27.80 5.66
CA SER A 418 -27.43 28.22 4.30
C SER A 418 -27.25 27.09 3.30
N LEU A 419 -28.19 26.99 2.37
CA LEU A 419 -28.07 26.17 1.18
C LEU A 419 -27.71 27.06 -0.01
N LYS A 420 -26.66 26.70 -0.72
CA LYS A 420 -26.13 27.42 -1.88
C LYS A 420 -26.16 26.52 -3.10
N HIS A 421 -26.58 27.07 -4.23
CA HIS A 421 -26.43 26.44 -5.54
C HIS A 421 -25.63 27.37 -6.44
N ALA A 422 -24.51 26.89 -6.94
CA ALA A 422 -23.70 27.57 -7.92
C ALA A 422 -23.77 26.81 -9.25
N LEU A 423 -24.10 27.53 -10.32
CA LEU A 423 -24.04 27.09 -11.70
C LEU A 423 -22.94 27.89 -12.38
N VAL A 424 -21.94 27.20 -12.92
CA VAL A 424 -20.84 27.82 -13.66
C VAL A 424 -20.76 27.20 -15.04
N ALA A 425 -20.90 28.03 -16.07
CA ALA A 425 -20.62 27.70 -17.45
C ALA A 425 -19.42 28.56 -17.88
N ASP A 426 -18.29 27.92 -18.19
CA ASP A 426 -17.04 28.59 -18.54
C ASP A 426 -16.54 28.05 -19.87
N THR A 427 -16.47 28.92 -20.88
CA THR A 427 -15.94 28.61 -22.21
C THR A 427 -14.66 29.40 -22.50
N ARG A 428 -14.05 30.01 -21.48
CA ARG A 428 -12.82 30.77 -21.64
C ARG A 428 -11.64 29.83 -21.93
N ASP A 429 -10.68 30.36 -22.67
CA ASP A 429 -9.40 29.71 -22.98
C ASP A 429 -8.51 29.51 -21.74
N SER A 430 -8.52 30.47 -20.81
CA SER A 430 -7.75 30.46 -19.57
C SER A 430 -8.55 30.99 -18.39
N ASN A 431 -8.37 30.37 -17.21
CA ASN A 431 -9.05 30.81 -15.99
C ASN A 431 -8.41 32.05 -15.35
N VAL A 432 -7.13 32.30 -15.63
CA VAL A 432 -6.33 33.35 -14.95
C VAL A 432 -6.21 34.58 -15.84
N PHE A 433 -5.88 34.39 -17.12
CA PHE A 433 -5.77 35.47 -18.11
C PHE A 433 -6.59 35.11 -19.35
N PRO A 434 -7.93 35.20 -19.28
CA PRO A 434 -8.79 34.86 -20.40
C PRO A 434 -8.60 35.84 -21.56
N THR A 435 -8.37 35.33 -22.76
CA THR A 435 -8.27 36.14 -23.98
C THR A 435 -9.54 36.07 -24.82
N GLU A 436 -10.18 34.90 -24.84
CA GLU A 436 -11.41 34.65 -25.59
C GLU A 436 -12.39 33.84 -24.73
N GLY A 437 -13.67 34.11 -24.89
CA GLY A 437 -14.74 33.25 -24.39
C GLY A 437 -15.64 33.94 -23.36
N VAL A 438 -16.49 33.13 -22.74
CA VAL A 438 -17.56 33.61 -21.87
C VAL A 438 -17.54 32.86 -20.54
N LEU A 439 -17.65 33.60 -19.45
CA LEU A 439 -17.97 33.06 -18.13
C LEU A 439 -19.39 33.49 -17.77
N PHE A 440 -20.23 32.50 -17.46
CA PHE A 440 -21.52 32.71 -16.84
C PHE A 440 -21.56 31.96 -15.51
N ARG A 441 -21.73 32.70 -14.43
CA ARG A 441 -21.78 32.17 -13.08
C ARG A 441 -23.00 32.71 -12.36
N VAL A 442 -23.83 31.82 -11.85
CA VAL A 442 -25.00 32.16 -11.03
C VAL A 442 -24.90 31.42 -9.71
N ILE A 443 -25.01 32.16 -8.61
CA ILE A 443 -25.01 31.64 -7.25
C ILE A 443 -26.30 32.06 -6.59
N GLN A 444 -27.02 31.10 -6.04
CA GLN A 444 -28.23 31.31 -5.25
C GLN A 444 -27.96 30.80 -3.84
N GLU A 445 -28.11 31.66 -2.84
CA GLU A 445 -27.93 31.32 -1.42
C GLU A 445 -29.23 31.58 -0.68
N TYR A 446 -29.73 30.55 -0.01
CA TYR A 446 -30.86 30.63 0.89
C TYR A 446 -30.42 30.30 2.31
N ALA A 447 -30.43 31.30 3.18
CA ALA A 447 -30.11 31.16 4.60
C ALA A 447 -31.39 31.04 5.44
N GLY A 448 -31.36 30.17 6.46
CA GLY A 448 -32.46 29.97 7.41
C GLY A 448 -33.28 28.69 7.21
N PHE A 449 -33.00 27.89 6.17
CA PHE A 449 -33.74 26.65 5.84
C PHE A 449 -33.79 25.61 6.97
N ALA A 450 -32.68 25.44 7.70
CA ALA A 450 -32.53 24.42 8.74
C ALA A 450 -32.42 25.02 10.16
N GLY A 451 -32.93 26.24 10.36
CA GLY A 451 -32.82 27.01 11.60
C GLY A 451 -31.61 27.97 11.63
N GLY A 452 -31.41 28.63 12.77
CA GLY A 452 -30.42 29.68 12.95
C GLY A 452 -31.04 31.08 13.09
N ASN A 453 -30.19 32.07 13.36
CA ASN A 453 -30.62 33.44 13.68
C ASN A 453 -30.47 34.40 12.48
N ILE A 454 -30.14 33.86 11.30
CA ILE A 454 -29.91 34.58 10.06
C ILE A 454 -30.79 33.97 8.97
N GLY A 455 -31.56 34.81 8.29
CA GLY A 455 -32.38 34.41 7.15
C GLY A 455 -32.32 35.44 6.04
N PHE A 456 -31.98 35.01 4.83
CA PHE A 456 -31.97 35.84 3.63
C PHE A 456 -32.04 34.96 2.39
N LEU A 457 -32.45 35.55 1.26
CA LEU A 457 -32.29 34.97 -0.06
C LEU A 457 -31.41 35.90 -0.89
N LYS A 458 -30.33 35.36 -1.44
CA LYS A 458 -29.31 36.11 -2.19
C LYS A 458 -29.08 35.45 -3.54
N HIS A 459 -29.05 36.28 -4.59
CA HIS A 459 -28.68 35.89 -5.94
C HIS A 459 -27.47 36.72 -6.36
N ASP A 460 -26.41 36.06 -6.81
CA ASP A 460 -25.20 36.68 -7.36
C ASP A 460 -25.01 36.11 -8.76
N ALA A 461 -25.08 36.96 -9.77
CA ALA A 461 -24.91 36.61 -11.18
C ALA A 461 -23.73 37.39 -11.74
N GLU A 462 -22.80 36.67 -12.35
CA GLU A 462 -21.57 37.18 -12.92
C GLU A 462 -21.50 36.73 -14.38
N PHE A 463 -21.36 37.70 -15.27
CA PHE A 463 -21.20 37.50 -16.70
C PHE A 463 -19.93 38.20 -17.14
N GLN A 464 -19.03 37.46 -17.77
CA GLN A 464 -17.79 37.99 -18.32
C GLN A 464 -17.68 37.59 -19.78
N LEU A 465 -17.35 38.56 -20.63
CA LEU A 465 -17.13 38.38 -22.05
C LEU A 465 -15.72 38.89 -22.39
N ASN A 466 -14.91 38.00 -22.97
CA ASN A 466 -13.54 38.27 -23.39
C ASN A 466 -13.46 38.12 -24.91
N ILE A 467 -13.06 39.20 -25.59
CA ILE A 467 -12.95 39.24 -27.05
C ILE A 467 -11.55 39.78 -27.40
N PRO A 468 -10.77 39.06 -28.22
CA PRO A 468 -9.49 39.57 -28.71
C PRO A 468 -9.71 40.69 -29.72
N LEU A 469 -8.98 41.80 -29.56
CA LEU A 469 -9.11 42.96 -30.46
C LEU A 469 -8.26 42.83 -31.74
N PHE A 470 -7.13 42.11 -31.69
CA PHE A 470 -6.23 41.88 -32.82
C PHE A 470 -5.64 40.45 -32.79
N ALA A 471 -5.23 39.92 -33.95
CA ALA A 471 -4.82 38.52 -34.11
C ALA A 471 -3.52 38.11 -33.35
N ASP A 472 -2.71 39.07 -32.89
CA ASP A 472 -1.39 38.82 -32.27
C ASP A 472 -1.07 39.75 -31.07
N ALA A 473 -2.05 40.50 -30.52
CA ALA A 473 -1.83 41.37 -29.37
C ALA A 473 -2.35 40.73 -28.08
N MET A 474 -1.60 40.85 -26.96
CA MET A 474 -2.09 40.51 -25.61
C MET A 474 -3.21 41.47 -25.11
N GLU A 475 -3.58 42.46 -25.92
CA GLU A 475 -4.54 43.51 -25.58
C GLU A 475 -5.97 43.05 -25.88
N ASN A 476 -6.77 42.84 -24.82
CA ASN A 476 -8.12 42.31 -24.90
C ASN A 476 -9.12 43.25 -24.22
N ASP A 477 -10.30 43.44 -24.84
CA ASP A 477 -11.42 44.12 -24.18
C ASP A 477 -12.18 43.08 -23.34
N THR A 478 -12.08 43.21 -22.02
CA THR A 478 -12.82 42.37 -21.06
C THR A 478 -14.00 43.14 -20.51
N LYS A 479 -15.21 42.71 -20.84
CA LYS A 479 -16.44 43.26 -20.24
C LYS A 479 -16.93 42.30 -19.17
N SER A 480 -16.86 42.73 -17.92
CA SER A 480 -17.42 42.00 -16.79
C SER A 480 -18.61 42.76 -16.20
N TYR A 481 -19.72 42.03 -16.03
CA TYR A 481 -20.93 42.52 -15.40
C TYR A 481 -21.24 41.62 -14.21
N ARG A 482 -21.42 42.23 -13.04
CA ARG A 482 -21.83 41.52 -11.83
C ARG A 482 -23.10 42.13 -11.28
N PHE A 483 -24.13 41.32 -11.17
CA PHE A 483 -25.43 41.68 -10.63
C PHE A 483 -25.65 40.91 -9.34
N GLN A 484 -25.95 41.63 -8.25
CA GLN A 484 -26.27 41.00 -6.97
C GLN A 484 -27.61 41.54 -6.47
N THR A 485 -28.51 40.64 -6.10
CA THR A 485 -29.78 40.98 -5.46
C THR A 485 -29.95 40.17 -4.18
N SER A 486 -30.53 40.77 -3.15
CA SER A 486 -30.79 40.08 -1.90
C SER A 486 -32.06 40.61 -1.23
N SER A 487 -32.92 39.72 -0.76
CA SER A 487 -34.10 40.07 0.03
C SER A 487 -33.84 39.78 1.52
N HIS A 488 -34.19 40.76 2.37
CA HIS A 488 -34.10 40.68 3.84
C HIS A 488 -32.69 40.43 4.42
N MET A 489 -31.69 41.25 4.09
CA MET A 489 -30.40 41.24 4.81
C MET A 489 -30.54 42.01 6.14
N ARG A 490 -30.52 41.30 7.28
CA ARG A 490 -30.60 41.90 8.63
C ARG A 490 -29.24 42.05 9.34
N ALA A 491 -28.13 41.58 8.77
CA ALA A 491 -26.83 41.58 9.45
C ALA A 491 -25.69 42.12 8.56
N PHE A 492 -24.84 42.97 9.15
CA PHE A 492 -23.69 43.61 8.50
C PHE A 492 -22.68 42.63 7.86
N HIS A 493 -22.58 41.39 8.36
CA HIS A 493 -21.66 40.34 7.88
C HIS A 493 -22.05 39.72 6.54
N ASP A 494 -23.32 39.80 6.17
CA ASP A 494 -23.79 39.21 4.91
C ASP A 494 -23.80 40.26 3.78
N THR A 495 -23.57 41.54 4.12
CA THR A 495 -23.41 42.65 3.16
C THR A 495 -22.00 42.64 2.55
N LYS A 496 -21.89 42.81 1.23
CA LYS A 496 -20.60 42.80 0.53
C LYS A 496 -19.90 44.15 0.72
N PHE A 497 -18.63 44.14 1.13
CA PHE A 497 -17.77 45.31 0.98
C PHE A 497 -17.37 45.42 -0.49
N GLN A 498 -18.08 46.25 -1.25
CA GLN A 498 -17.49 46.80 -2.47
C GLN A 498 -16.54 47.91 -2.03
N GLY A 499 -15.24 47.73 -2.25
CA GLY A 499 -14.41 48.89 -2.51
C GLY A 499 -15.04 49.61 -3.69
N TYR A 500 -15.33 50.90 -3.55
CA TYR A 500 -15.75 51.72 -4.69
C TYR A 500 -14.57 51.83 -5.66
N GLU A 501 -14.40 50.82 -6.52
CA GLU A 501 -13.91 51.04 -7.87
C GLU A 501 -15.14 51.33 -8.72
N LEU A 502 -15.49 52.62 -8.76
CA LEU A 502 -16.27 53.17 -9.85
C LEU A 502 -15.54 52.81 -11.15
N LEU A 503 -16.17 51.99 -12.00
CA LEU A 503 -15.94 51.91 -13.45
C LEU A 503 -14.51 52.27 -13.88
N GLU A 504 -13.54 51.38 -13.66
CA GLU A 504 -12.38 51.39 -14.53
C GLU A 504 -12.73 50.60 -15.79
N GLN A 505 -12.89 51.31 -16.91
CA GLN A 505 -12.42 50.77 -18.18
C GLN A 505 -10.92 50.50 -18.00
N SER A 506 -10.57 49.33 -17.46
CA SER A 506 -9.18 48.90 -17.40
C SER A 506 -8.78 48.47 -18.81
N VAL A 507 -8.43 49.44 -19.65
CA VAL A 507 -7.49 49.19 -20.75
C VAL A 507 -6.17 48.89 -20.07
N THR A 508 -5.86 47.60 -19.95
CA THR A 508 -4.63 47.16 -19.32
C THR A 508 -3.50 47.37 -20.33
N TYR A 509 -2.86 48.54 -20.29
CA TYR A 509 -1.62 48.77 -21.01
C TYR A 509 -0.47 48.10 -20.23
N GLN A 510 0.13 47.07 -20.80
CA GLN A 510 1.48 46.61 -20.42
C GLN A 510 2.48 47.02 -21.50
#